data_AF-A0A0S4UDY1-F1
#
_entry.id   AF-A0A0S4UDY1-F1
#
_cell.length_a   1.000
_cell.length_b   1.000
_cell.length_c   1.000
_cell.angle_alpha   90.00
_cell.angle_beta   90.00
_cell.angle_gamma   90.00
#
_symmetry.space_group_name_H-M   'P 1'
#
loop_
_entity.id
_entity.type
_entity.pdbx_description
1 polymer ?
#
loop_
_entity_poly.entity_id
_entity_poly.type
_entity_poly.pdbx_seq_one_letter_code
_entity_poly.pdbx_strand_id
1 'polypeptide(L)'
;MTPEQAYAEACEQMPRRADGADTWSSRAVFWAAVRAGADTLGRPWAEIAERWARLWAVAAEEHLPPIPGAAHVGALPDVVAAEQNLERMRAMVGARRR
;
A
#
# COMPACT_ATOMS: atom_id res chain seq x y z
N MET A 1 -1.78 11.02 -9.30
CA MET A 1 -0.80 9.98 -9.68
C MET A 1 -1.19 9.46 -11.04
N THR A 2 -0.25 9.26 -11.96
CA THR A 2 -0.48 8.61 -13.26
C THR A 2 -0.26 7.08 -13.17
N PRO A 3 -0.75 6.28 -14.13
CA PRO A 3 -0.47 4.85 -14.16
C PRO A 3 1.04 4.53 -14.16
N GLU A 4 1.83 5.28 -14.91
CA GLU A 4 3.29 5.09 -14.98
C GLU A 4 3.97 5.40 -13.63
N GLN A 5 3.55 6.46 -12.94
CA GLN A 5 4.03 6.77 -11.59
C GLN A 5 3.69 5.66 -10.59
N ALA A 6 2.45 5.14 -10.66
CA ALA A 6 2.02 4.02 -9.83
C ALA A 6 2.84 2.75 -10.11
N TYR A 7 3.18 2.49 -11.38
CA TYR A 7 4.02 1.35 -11.75
C TYR A 7 5.45 1.51 -11.24
N ALA A 8 6.02 2.70 -11.37
CA ALA A 8 7.36 2.99 -10.86
C ALA A 8 7.43 2.78 -9.34
N GLU A 9 6.44 3.28 -8.59
CA GLU A 9 6.33 3.03 -7.15
C GLU A 9 6.21 1.52 -6.86
N ALA A 10 5.37 0.79 -7.60
CA ALA A 10 5.22 -0.66 -7.42
C ALA A 10 6.54 -1.42 -7.61
N CYS A 11 7.30 -1.08 -8.64
CA CYS A 11 8.63 -1.65 -8.89
C CYS A 11 9.63 -1.33 -7.78
N GLU A 12 9.55 -0.14 -7.18
CA GLU A 12 10.43 0.28 -6.08
C GLU A 12 10.05 -0.38 -4.74
N GLN A 13 8.76 -0.42 -4.40
CA GLN A 13 8.29 -0.78 -3.07
C GLN A 13 8.12 -2.29 -2.89
N MET A 14 7.76 -3.03 -3.95
CA MET A 14 7.52 -4.47 -3.82
C MET A 14 8.75 -5.26 -3.34
N PRO A 15 9.99 -4.98 -3.79
CA PRO A 15 11.19 -5.61 -3.24
C PRO A 15 11.46 -5.27 -1.77
N ARG A 16 11.20 -4.01 -1.35
CA ARG A 16 11.43 -3.53 0.03
C ARG A 16 10.51 -4.18 1.06
N ARG A 17 9.41 -4.76 0.60
CA ARG A 17 8.44 -5.45 1.45
C ARG A 17 9.02 -6.70 2.13
N ALA A 18 10.02 -7.34 1.53
CA ALA A 18 10.70 -8.48 2.15
C ALA A 18 11.31 -8.12 3.52
N ASP A 19 11.76 -6.87 3.66
CA ASP A 19 12.34 -6.31 4.88
C ASP A 19 11.34 -5.48 5.70
N GLY A 20 10.07 -5.40 5.27
CA GLY A 20 9.03 -4.57 5.89
C GLY A 20 9.31 -3.05 5.80
N ALA A 21 10.15 -2.63 4.87
CA ALA A 21 10.55 -1.24 4.67
C ALA A 21 9.74 -0.53 3.56
N ASP A 22 8.65 -1.15 3.10
CA ASP A 22 7.80 -0.63 2.05
C ASP A 22 6.91 0.52 2.53
N THR A 23 6.87 1.59 1.74
CA THR A 23 6.06 2.77 1.99
C THR A 23 5.14 3.01 0.79
N TRP A 24 3.88 2.64 0.93
CA TRP A 24 2.89 2.78 -0.14
C TRP A 24 2.12 4.09 -0.04
N SER A 25 2.00 4.78 -1.17
CA SER A 25 1.21 6.00 -1.28
C SER A 25 -0.30 5.73 -1.29
N SER A 26 -0.70 4.55 -1.77
CA SER A 26 -2.11 4.17 -1.91
C SER A 26 -2.31 2.65 -1.92
N ARG A 27 -3.48 2.22 -1.41
CA ARG A 27 -3.94 0.82 -1.49
C ARG A 27 -4.05 0.34 -2.94
N ALA A 28 -4.45 1.22 -3.85
CA ALA A 28 -4.62 0.89 -5.26
C ALA A 28 -3.29 0.49 -5.90
N VAL A 29 -2.19 1.17 -5.56
CA VAL A 29 -0.85 0.86 -6.08
C VAL A 29 -0.41 -0.51 -5.58
N PHE A 30 -0.53 -0.75 -4.27
CA PHE A 30 -0.17 -2.02 -3.65
C PHE A 30 -0.95 -3.21 -4.26
N TRP A 31 -2.28 -3.13 -4.28
CA TRP A 31 -3.11 -4.25 -4.74
C TRP A 31 -3.03 -4.46 -6.25
N ALA A 32 -2.81 -3.40 -7.05
CA ALA A 32 -2.49 -3.55 -8.46
C ALA A 32 -1.16 -4.31 -8.65
N ALA A 33 -0.13 -3.99 -7.85
CA ALA A 33 1.15 -4.67 -7.89
C ALA A 33 1.05 -6.15 -7.49
N VAL A 34 0.28 -6.47 -6.44
CA VAL A 34 -0.01 -7.84 -6.03
C VAL A 34 -0.71 -8.63 -7.15
N ARG A 35 -1.69 -8.04 -7.83
CA ARG A 35 -2.39 -8.66 -8.96
C ARG A 35 -1.52 -8.82 -10.21
N ALA A 36 -0.65 -7.85 -10.47
CA ALA A 36 0.27 -7.89 -11.59
C ALA A 36 1.27 -9.05 -11.47
N GLY A 37 1.70 -9.35 -10.23
CA GLY A 37 2.63 -10.42 -9.92
C GLY A 37 4.07 -10.12 -10.36
N ALA A 38 5.00 -10.97 -9.92
CA ALA A 38 6.44 -10.80 -10.15
C ALA A 38 6.81 -10.78 -11.64
N ASP A 39 6.11 -11.54 -12.48
CA ASP A 39 6.42 -11.62 -13.92
C ASP A 39 6.08 -10.33 -14.70
N THR A 40 5.26 -9.45 -14.11
CA THR A 40 4.88 -8.18 -14.74
C THR A 40 5.71 -7.02 -14.20
N LEU A 41 6.02 -7.03 -12.90
CA LEU A 41 6.83 -5.99 -12.27
C LEU A 41 8.29 -6.08 -12.73
N GLY A 42 8.88 -4.93 -13.04
CA GLY A 42 10.25 -4.85 -13.56
C GLY A 42 10.38 -4.95 -15.09
N ARG A 43 9.29 -5.23 -15.81
CA ARG A 43 9.28 -5.10 -17.28
C ARG A 43 9.34 -3.63 -17.70
N PRO A 44 9.89 -3.32 -18.89
CA PRO A 44 9.86 -1.97 -19.45
C PRO A 44 8.43 -1.45 -19.57
N TRP A 45 8.21 -0.18 -19.20
CA TRP A 45 6.88 0.44 -19.22
C TRP A 45 6.15 0.25 -20.56
N ALA A 46 6.85 0.41 -21.68
CA ALA A 46 6.30 0.25 -23.02
C ALA A 46 5.65 -1.12 -23.27
N GLU A 47 6.09 -2.18 -22.59
CA GLU A 47 5.53 -3.54 -22.75
C GLU A 47 4.31 -3.80 -21.86
N ILE A 48 4.19 -3.10 -20.74
CA ILE A 48 3.18 -3.40 -19.71
C ILE A 48 2.15 -2.30 -19.51
N ALA A 49 2.31 -1.13 -20.13
CA ALA A 49 1.54 0.09 -19.86
C ALA A 49 0.02 -0.16 -19.87
N GLU A 50 -0.46 -0.83 -20.91
CA GLU A 50 -1.88 -1.10 -21.10
C GLU A 50 -2.43 -2.08 -20.06
N ARG A 51 -1.70 -3.17 -19.78
CA ARG A 51 -2.09 -4.16 -18.78
C ARG A 51 -2.07 -3.56 -17.38
N TRP A 52 -1.04 -2.80 -17.06
CA TRP A 52 -0.91 -2.12 -15.77
C TRP A 52 -2.02 -1.08 -15.57
N ALA A 53 -2.26 -0.22 -16.56
CA ALA A 53 -3.29 0.82 -16.47
C ALA A 53 -4.67 0.22 -16.17
N ARG A 54 -5.02 -0.93 -16.77
CA ARG A 54 -6.26 -1.65 -16.45
C ARG A 54 -6.30 -2.15 -15.02
N LEU A 55 -5.25 -2.83 -14.55
CA LEU A 55 -5.19 -3.37 -13.19
C LEU A 55 -5.28 -2.24 -12.14
N TRP A 56 -4.57 -1.14 -12.39
CA TRP A 56 -4.56 0.00 -11.51
C TRP A 56 -5.90 0.75 -11.50
N ALA A 57 -6.55 0.92 -12.66
CA ALA A 57 -7.89 1.51 -12.73
C ALA A 57 -8.92 0.71 -11.92
N VAL A 58 -8.94 -0.62 -12.09
CA VAL A 58 -9.82 -1.50 -11.31
C VAL A 58 -9.51 -1.37 -9.80
N ALA A 59 -8.23 -1.39 -9.42
CA ALA A 59 -7.83 -1.23 -8.02
C ALA A 59 -8.20 0.16 -7.46
N ALA A 60 -8.20 1.21 -8.27
CA ALA A 60 -8.54 2.56 -7.83
C ALA A 60 -10.04 2.75 -7.54
N GLU A 61 -10.91 1.99 -8.20
CA GLU A 61 -12.36 2.07 -8.02
C GLU A 61 -12.89 1.09 -6.95
N GLU A 62 -12.12 0.06 -6.62
CA GLU A 62 -12.53 -0.96 -5.66
C GLU A 62 -12.34 -0.56 -4.20
N HIS A 63 -13.20 -1.09 -3.34
CA HIS A 63 -13.00 -1.01 -1.89
C HIS A 63 -11.96 -2.04 -1.45
N LEU A 64 -10.69 -1.65 -1.48
CA LEU A 64 -9.57 -2.53 -1.20
C LEU A 64 -9.32 -2.72 0.31
N PRO A 65 -8.96 -3.95 0.73
CA PRO A 65 -8.58 -4.21 2.11
C PRO A 65 -7.31 -3.44 2.50
N PRO A 66 -7.06 -3.24 3.81
CA PRO A 66 -5.85 -2.60 4.29
C PRO A 66 -4.58 -3.33 3.82
N ILE A 67 -3.51 -2.58 3.62
CA ILE A 67 -2.20 -3.15 3.28
C ILE A 67 -1.64 -3.83 4.54
N PRO A 68 -1.27 -5.12 4.49
CA PRO A 68 -0.65 -5.77 5.64
C PRO A 68 0.67 -5.07 5.99
N GLY A 69 0.82 -4.62 7.24
CA GLY A 69 1.98 -3.83 7.71
C GLY A 69 1.83 -2.31 7.53
N ALA A 70 0.84 -1.83 6.77
CA ALA A 70 0.60 -0.41 6.49
C ALA A 70 -0.91 -0.08 6.46
N ALA A 71 -1.63 -0.48 7.51
CA ALA A 71 -3.11 -0.40 7.56
C ALA A 71 -3.66 1.04 7.42
N HIS A 72 -2.87 2.04 7.83
CA HIS A 72 -3.22 3.46 7.80
C HIS A 72 -3.31 4.05 6.38
N VAL A 73 -2.67 3.42 5.38
CA VAL A 73 -2.68 3.92 3.99
C VAL A 73 -4.11 3.90 3.47
N GLY A 74 -4.63 5.06 3.07
CA GLY A 74 -6.00 5.23 2.58
C GLY A 74 -7.10 5.08 3.63
N ALA A 75 -6.76 5.00 4.92
CA ALA A 75 -7.76 5.06 5.99
C ALA A 75 -8.29 6.49 6.15
N LEU A 76 -9.57 6.63 6.52
CA LEU A 76 -10.13 7.94 6.85
C LEU A 76 -9.38 8.53 8.06
N PRO A 77 -9.19 9.86 8.11
CA PRO A 77 -8.44 10.51 9.18
C PRO A 77 -8.94 10.17 10.58
N ASP A 78 -10.25 9.94 10.73
CA ASP A 78 -10.89 9.58 12.01
C ASP A 78 -10.47 8.17 12.50
N VAL A 79 -10.35 7.22 11.58
CA VAL A 79 -9.92 5.85 11.91
C VAL A 79 -8.44 5.84 12.31
N VAL A 80 -7.61 6.60 11.60
CA VAL A 80 -6.18 6.74 11.94
C VAL A 80 -6.01 7.40 13.31
N ALA A 81 -6.77 8.46 13.60
CA ALA A 81 -6.75 9.13 14.90
C ALA A 81 -7.25 8.21 16.02
N ALA A 82 -8.28 7.41 15.77
CA ALA A 82 -8.81 6.45 16.73
C ALA A 82 -7.80 5.32 17.03
N GLU A 83 -7.17 4.72 16.02
CA GLU A 83 -6.14 3.68 16.20
C GLU A 83 -4.93 4.23 16.96
N GLN A 84 -4.43 5.41 16.59
CA GLN A 84 -3.32 6.06 17.28
C GLN A 84 -3.65 6.39 18.74
N ASN A 85 -4.87 6.85 19.03
CA ASN A 85 -5.31 7.06 20.41
C ASN A 85 -5.38 5.76 21.20
N LEU A 86 -5.89 4.68 20.61
CA LEU A 86 -5.95 3.37 21.26
C LEU A 86 -4.55 2.82 21.55
N GLU A 87 -3.62 2.97 20.62
CA GLU A 87 -2.22 2.58 20.78
C GLU A 87 -1.54 3.39 21.91
N ARG A 88 -1.77 4.71 21.93
CA ARG A 88 -1.28 5.61 22.98
C ARG A 88 -1.85 5.24 24.35
N MET A 89 -3.14 4.90 24.41
CA MET A 89 -3.78 4.44 25.65
C MET A 89 -3.19 3.11 26.14
N ARG A 90 -2.96 2.14 25.26
CA ARG A 90 -2.31 0.86 25.60
C ARG A 90 -0.89 1.07 26.14
N ALA A 91 -0.12 1.96 25.53
CA ALA A 91 1.23 2.29 26.00
C ALA A 91 1.21 2.91 27.42
N MET A 92 0.28 3.83 27.70
CA MET A 92 0.12 4.43 29.03
C MET A 92 -0.31 3.41 30.09
N VAL A 93 -1.21 2.49 29.77
CA VAL A 93 -1.68 1.45 30.71
C VAL A 93 -0.58 0.40 30.97
N GLY A 94 0.22 0.05 29.96
CA GLY A 94 1.37 -0.85 30.11
C GLY A 94 2.52 -0.27 30.92
N ALA A 95 2.76 1.05 30.82
CA ALA A 95 3.81 1.74 31.56
C ALA A 95 3.54 1.85 33.08
N ARG A 96 2.27 1.71 33.51
CA ARG A 96 1.86 1.86 34.93
C ARG A 96 1.99 0.57 35.75
N ARG A 97 2.53 -0.51 35.18
CA ARG A 97 2.69 -1.84 35.80
C ARG A 97 4.13 -2.23 36.15
N ARG A 98 5.08 -1.29 36.14
CA ARG A 98 6.43 -1.50 36.71
C ARG A 98 6.64 -0.64 37.94
#